data_AF-A0A0C9QEL9-F1
#
_entry.id   AF-A0A0C9QEL9-F1
#
_cell.length_a   1.000
_cell.length_b   1.000
_cell.length_c   1.000
_cell.angle_alpha   90.00
_cell.angle_beta   90.00
_cell.angle_gamma   90.00
#
_symmetry.space_group_name_H-M   'P 1'
#
loop_
_entity.id
_entity.type
_entity.pdbx_description
1 polymer ?
#
loop_
_entity_poly.entity_id
_entity_poly.type
_entity_poly.pdbx_seq_one_letter_code
_entity_poly.pdbx_strand_id
1 'polypeptide(L)'
;MKLLLSSLIIIGILYPISESAKSGGGGRSRGVRGRSRVYTGRMPILIPNRNSASTGYYENKDGARIIKASHFELDYMLGRKITFFCMAQGFPRPEITWFKDGIELYHHKFFQVIIE
;
A
#
# COMPACT_ATOMS: atom_id res chain seq x y z
N MET A 1 58.52 -2.02 -19.00
CA MET A 1 57.97 -2.67 -17.78
C MET A 1 56.54 -2.24 -17.43
N LYS A 2 56.16 -0.96 -17.53
CA LYS A 2 54.80 -0.48 -17.19
C LYS A 2 53.66 -1.09 -18.04
N LEU A 3 53.91 -1.36 -19.33
CA LEU A 3 52.91 -1.95 -20.25
C LEU A 3 52.61 -3.43 -19.99
N LEU A 4 53.58 -4.18 -19.46
CA LEU A 4 53.40 -5.59 -19.10
C LEU A 4 52.60 -5.73 -17.79
N LEU A 5 52.77 -4.78 -16.86
CA LEU A 5 51.96 -4.71 -15.66
C LEU A 5 50.49 -4.41 -15.97
N SER A 6 50.22 -3.50 -16.94
CA SER A 6 48.84 -3.23 -17.33
C SER A 6 48.16 -4.42 -18.00
N SER A 7 48.89 -5.23 -18.79
CA SER A 7 48.28 -6.41 -19.43
C SER A 7 47.95 -7.51 -18.43
N LEU A 8 48.78 -7.71 -17.40
CA LEU A 8 48.52 -8.71 -16.34
C LEU A 8 47.31 -8.35 -15.48
N ILE A 9 47.10 -7.06 -15.20
CA ILE A 9 45.92 -6.57 -14.48
C ILE A 9 44.64 -6.80 -15.30
N ILE A 10 44.69 -6.53 -16.61
CA ILE A 10 43.52 -6.72 -17.49
C ILE A 10 43.13 -8.21 -17.58
N ILE A 11 44.10 -9.12 -17.61
CA ILE A 11 43.83 -10.57 -17.65
C ILE A 11 43.17 -11.06 -16.35
N GLY A 12 43.52 -10.49 -15.18
CA GLY A 12 42.89 -10.81 -13.90
C GLY A 12 41.45 -10.29 -13.77
N ILE A 13 41.08 -9.23 -14.49
CA ILE A 13 39.73 -8.64 -14.47
C ILE A 13 38.78 -9.39 -15.42
N LEU A 14 39.29 -9.97 -16.50
CA LEU A 14 38.48 -10.63 -17.53
C LEU A 14 38.27 -12.13 -17.30
N TYR A 15 38.90 -12.74 -16.29
CA TYR A 15 38.65 -14.13 -15.93
C TYR A 15 37.61 -14.21 -14.81
N PRO A 16 36.32 -14.49 -15.10
CA PRO A 16 35.34 -14.69 -14.05
C PRO A 16 35.73 -15.91 -13.21
N ILE A 17 35.84 -15.70 -11.90
CA ILE A 17 35.97 -16.79 -10.93
C ILE A 17 34.67 -17.59 -11.01
N SER A 18 34.75 -18.83 -11.47
CA SER A 18 33.59 -19.72 -11.56
C SER A 18 33.12 -20.13 -10.16
N GLU A 19 32.10 -19.49 -9.61
CA GLU A 19 31.36 -20.03 -8.47
C GLU A 19 30.27 -21.00 -8.97
N SER A 20 30.39 -22.25 -8.52
CA SER A 20 29.41 -23.30 -8.76
C SER A 20 28.12 -23.07 -7.98
N ALA A 21 27.01 -23.50 -8.58
CA ALA A 21 25.64 -23.27 -8.18
C ALA A 21 25.29 -23.65 -6.73
N LYS A 22 24.50 -22.80 -6.06
CA LYS A 22 23.61 -23.22 -4.97
C LYS A 22 22.16 -23.14 -5.45
N SER A 23 21.65 -24.31 -5.83
CA SER A 23 20.22 -24.56 -5.98
C SER A 23 19.53 -24.50 -4.62
N GLY A 24 18.51 -23.65 -4.49
CA GLY A 24 17.56 -23.69 -3.37
C GLY A 24 16.52 -22.60 -3.53
N GLY A 25 15.22 -22.83 -3.49
CA GLY A 25 14.42 -24.04 -3.41
C GLY A 25 12.99 -23.60 -3.72
N GLY A 26 12.35 -24.27 -4.67
CA GLY A 26 10.95 -24.00 -5.00
C GLY A 26 10.04 -24.35 -3.83
N GLY A 27 9.58 -23.32 -3.11
CA GLY A 27 8.54 -23.45 -2.10
C GLY A 27 7.21 -23.78 -2.77
N ARG A 28 6.86 -25.06 -2.80
CA ARG A 28 5.50 -25.53 -3.12
C ARG A 28 4.55 -25.10 -2.00
N SER A 29 3.95 -23.92 -2.15
CA SER A 29 2.78 -23.54 -1.36
C SER A 29 1.61 -24.43 -1.77
N ARG A 30 1.36 -25.45 -0.94
CA ARG A 30 0.23 -26.38 -1.07
C ARG A 30 -1.07 -25.61 -1.26
N GLY A 31 -1.79 -25.93 -2.33
CA GLY A 31 -3.13 -25.41 -2.59
C GLY A 31 -4.05 -25.68 -1.41
N VAL A 32 -4.48 -24.60 -0.77
CA VAL A 32 -5.61 -24.63 0.15
C VAL A 32 -6.87 -24.60 -0.71
N ARG A 33 -7.59 -25.71 -0.64
CA ARG A 33 -8.85 -25.99 -1.33
C ARG A 33 -9.82 -24.81 -1.20
N GLY A 34 -10.47 -24.49 -2.32
CA GLY A 34 -11.45 -23.43 -2.41
C GLY A 34 -12.55 -23.54 -1.36
N ARG A 35 -12.74 -22.44 -0.63
CA ARG A 35 -13.94 -22.19 0.16
C ARG A 35 -14.62 -20.98 -0.45
N SER A 36 -15.70 -21.27 -1.17
CA SER A 36 -16.81 -20.42 -1.60
C SER A 36 -16.50 -18.93 -1.81
N ARG A 37 -16.51 -18.48 -3.08
CA ARG A 37 -16.65 -17.07 -3.45
C ARG A 37 -18.00 -16.56 -2.92
N VAL A 38 -17.99 -15.99 -1.72
CA VAL A 38 -19.11 -15.17 -1.24
C VAL A 38 -19.01 -13.82 -1.95
N TYR A 39 -19.87 -13.63 -2.94
CA TYR A 39 -20.08 -12.38 -3.69
C TYR A 39 -20.81 -11.35 -2.80
N THR A 40 -20.29 -11.03 -1.62
CA THR A 40 -20.71 -9.85 -0.85
C THR A 40 -19.68 -8.75 -1.10
N GLY A 41 -19.95 -7.98 -2.17
CA GLY A 41 -19.06 -6.98 -2.75
C GLY A 41 -18.62 -5.85 -1.82
N ARG A 42 -17.60 -6.12 -1.01
CA ARG A 42 -16.62 -5.12 -0.57
C ARG A 42 -15.25 -5.70 -0.81
N MET A 43 -14.61 -5.30 -1.90
CA MET A 43 -13.18 -5.56 -2.04
C MET A 43 -12.50 -4.89 -0.84
N PRO A 44 -11.74 -5.63 -0.02
CA PRO A 44 -10.97 -5.00 1.04
C PRO A 44 -10.00 -4.01 0.38
N ILE A 45 -9.91 -2.81 0.94
CA ILE A 45 -8.91 -1.83 0.51
C ILE A 45 -7.54 -2.46 0.86
N LEU A 46 -6.90 -3.07 -0.12
CA LEU A 46 -5.55 -3.57 0.03
C LEU A 46 -4.62 -2.37 -0.02
N ILE A 47 -4.19 -1.88 1.14
CA ILE A 47 -3.13 -0.89 1.23
C ILE A 47 -1.86 -1.59 0.73
N PRO A 48 -1.34 -1.27 -0.46
CA PRO A 48 -0.13 -1.91 -0.94
C PRO A 48 0.98 -1.49 0.01
N ASN A 49 1.60 -2.46 0.68
CA ASN A 49 2.74 -2.23 1.55
C ASN A 49 3.94 -1.82 0.68
N ARG A 50 3.93 -0.55 0.23
CA ARG A 50 4.94 0.05 -0.64
C ARG A 50 6.27 0.25 0.10
N ASN A 51 6.25 0.20 1.43
CA ASN A 51 7.42 0.42 2.28
C ASN A 51 7.30 -0.44 3.54
N SER A 52 8.25 -1.36 3.75
CA SER A 52 8.30 -2.24 4.93
C SER A 52 8.30 -1.47 6.26
N ALA A 53 8.75 -0.21 6.29
CA ALA A 53 8.65 0.66 7.45
C ALA A 53 7.21 1.07 7.80
N SER A 54 6.29 1.07 6.83
CA SER A 54 4.87 1.41 7.05
C SER A 54 4.03 0.26 7.61
N THR A 55 4.57 -0.96 7.59
CA THR A 55 3.93 -2.18 8.13
C THR A 55 3.50 -1.99 9.58
N GLY A 56 4.40 -1.47 10.43
CA GLY A 56 4.11 -1.26 11.85
C GLY A 56 3.03 -0.22 12.13
N TYR A 57 2.78 0.70 11.20
CA TYR A 57 1.72 1.71 11.32
C TYR A 57 0.35 1.12 10.95
N TYR A 58 0.25 0.49 9.77
CA TYR A 58 -1.02 -0.05 9.26
C TYR A 58 -1.44 -1.36 9.94
N GLU A 59 -0.50 -2.13 10.49
CA GLU A 59 -0.77 -3.38 11.22
C GLU A 59 -0.85 -3.18 12.74
N ASN A 60 -0.80 -1.93 13.23
CA ASN A 60 -0.96 -1.66 14.65
C ASN A 60 -2.39 -2.04 15.11
N LYS A 61 -2.48 -2.88 16.15
CA LYS A 61 -3.75 -3.31 16.76
C LYS A 61 -4.61 -2.14 17.27
N ASP A 62 -3.94 -1.09 17.76
CA ASP A 62 -4.56 0.13 18.29
C ASP A 62 -4.59 1.24 17.22
N GLY A 63 -4.06 0.98 16.03
CA GLY A 63 -4.00 1.93 14.92
C GLY A 63 -5.37 2.32 14.37
N ALA A 64 -5.42 3.49 13.73
CA ALA A 64 -6.62 3.99 13.08
C ALA A 64 -7.02 3.08 11.90
N ARG A 65 -8.25 2.61 11.91
CA ARG A 65 -8.84 1.76 10.86
C ARG A 65 -10.21 2.27 10.45
N ILE A 66 -10.40 2.41 9.15
CA ILE A 66 -11.71 2.76 8.56
C ILE A 66 -12.59 1.51 8.60
N ILE A 67 -13.73 1.60 9.30
CA ILE A 67 -14.69 0.50 9.47
C ILE A 67 -15.91 0.65 8.55
N LYS A 68 -16.22 1.89 8.12
CA LYS A 68 -17.31 2.18 7.18
C LYS A 68 -16.97 3.47 6.43
N ALA A 69 -17.16 3.49 5.10
CA ALA A 69 -16.99 4.71 4.31
C ALA A 69 -17.95 4.74 3.12
N SER A 70 -18.17 5.93 2.56
CA SER A 70 -18.81 6.11 1.25
C SER A 70 -18.07 5.35 0.14
N HIS A 71 -18.78 4.98 -0.92
CA HIS A 71 -18.19 4.27 -2.07
C HIS A 71 -17.23 5.20 -2.84
N PHE A 72 -16.17 4.61 -3.40
CA PHE A 72 -15.12 5.36 -4.11
C PHE A 72 -15.52 5.86 -5.50
N GLU A 73 -16.55 5.27 -6.10
CA GLU A 73 -16.97 5.56 -7.46
C GLU A 73 -18.50 5.53 -7.49
N LEU A 74 -19.10 6.73 -7.38
CA LEU A 74 -20.54 6.93 -7.44
C LEU A 74 -20.85 8.23 -8.17
N ASP A 75 -21.79 8.18 -9.11
CA ASP A 75 -22.28 9.34 -9.83
C ASP A 75 -23.32 10.10 -9.00
N TYR A 76 -23.24 11.44 -9.05
CA TYR A 76 -24.17 12.32 -8.35
C TYR A 76 -24.80 13.31 -9.32
N MET A 77 -26.07 13.64 -9.08
CA MET A 77 -26.78 14.65 -9.86
C MET A 77 -26.24 16.04 -9.56
N LEU A 78 -26.01 16.83 -10.62
CA LEU A 78 -25.54 18.19 -10.51
C LEU A 78 -26.54 19.07 -9.72
N GLY A 79 -26.01 20.02 -8.94
CA GLY A 79 -26.81 20.97 -8.17
C GLY A 79 -27.46 20.40 -6.89
N ARG A 80 -27.20 19.14 -6.55
CA ARG A 80 -27.66 18.51 -5.30
C ARG A 80 -26.57 18.50 -4.24
N LYS A 81 -26.99 18.54 -2.96
CA LYS A 81 -26.08 18.33 -1.83
C LYS A 81 -25.73 16.85 -1.74
N ILE A 82 -24.46 16.56 -1.55
CA ILE A 82 -23.93 15.21 -1.36
C ILE A 82 -23.37 15.07 0.05
N THR A 83 -23.45 13.86 0.60
CA THR A 83 -22.93 13.53 1.92
C THR A 83 -21.95 12.38 1.78
N PHE A 84 -20.70 12.63 2.13
CA PHE A 84 -19.71 11.59 2.32
C PHE A 84 -19.61 11.25 3.81
N PHE A 85 -19.45 9.97 4.13
CA PHE A 85 -19.24 9.54 5.48
C PHE A 85 -17.96 8.70 5.57
N CYS A 86 -17.26 8.83 6.69
CA CYS A 86 -16.12 8.02 7.06
C CYS A 86 -16.22 7.74 8.55
N MET A 87 -16.15 6.46 8.91
CA MET A 87 -16.15 5.99 10.28
C MET A 87 -14.85 5.24 10.53
N ALA A 88 -14.07 5.73 11.47
CA ALA A 88 -12.80 5.15 11.86
C ALA A 88 -12.78 4.82 13.35
N GLN A 89 -12.06 3.77 13.71
CA GLN A 89 -11.77 3.37 15.08
C GLN A 89 -10.26 3.28 15.30
N GLY A 90 -9.81 3.52 16.53
CA GLY A 90 -8.41 3.47 16.92
C GLY A 90 -8.24 4.05 18.32
N PHE A 91 -7.05 3.85 18.90
CA PHE A 91 -6.66 4.47 20.16
C PHE A 91 -5.27 5.12 20.00
N PRO A 92 -5.15 6.45 20.11
CA PRO A 92 -6.20 7.43 20.47
C PRO A 92 -7.28 7.59 19.39
N ARG A 93 -8.39 8.28 19.71
CA ARG A 93 -9.50 8.53 18.78
C ARG A 93 -8.94 9.10 17.46
N PRO A 94 -9.19 8.47 16.30
CA PRO A 94 -8.67 8.96 15.04
C PRO A 94 -9.23 10.33 14.67
N GLU A 95 -8.38 11.15 14.06
CA GLU A 95 -8.77 12.38 13.38
C GLU A 95 -9.05 12.08 11.90
N ILE A 96 -10.09 12.72 11.34
CA ILE A 96 -10.51 12.52 9.95
C ILE A 96 -10.34 13.84 9.19
N THR A 97 -9.44 13.84 8.22
CA THR A 97 -9.18 14.94 7.28
C THR A 97 -9.72 14.60 5.90
N TRP A 98 -10.44 15.53 5.27
CA TRP A 98 -11.03 15.34 3.94
C TRP A 98 -10.26 16.11 2.88
N PHE A 99 -10.11 15.50 1.68
CA PHE A 99 -9.43 16.11 0.55
C PHE A 99 -10.33 16.13 -0.68
N LYS A 100 -10.24 17.20 -1.47
CA LYS A 100 -10.81 17.29 -2.82
C LYS A 100 -9.70 17.70 -3.77
N ASP A 101 -9.47 16.89 -4.80
CA ASP A 101 -8.46 17.14 -5.84
C ASP A 101 -7.05 17.42 -5.27
N GLY A 102 -6.70 16.71 -4.19
CA GLY A 102 -5.43 16.87 -3.49
C GLY A 102 -5.35 18.04 -2.51
N ILE A 103 -6.42 18.83 -2.38
CA ILE A 103 -6.49 19.99 -1.48
C ILE A 103 -7.30 19.62 -0.23
N GLU A 104 -6.74 19.87 0.95
CA GLU A 104 -7.41 19.64 2.23
C GLU A 104 -8.59 20.61 2.41
N LEU A 105 -9.72 20.08 2.87
CA LEU A 105 -10.93 20.83 3.15
C LEU A 105 -11.00 21.20 4.63
N TYR A 106 -10.76 22.48 4.96
CA TYR A 106 -10.89 22.99 6.33
C TYR A 106 -12.30 23.51 6.61
N HIS A 107 -12.60 24.68 6.04
CA HIS A 107 -13.89 25.34 6.13
C HIS A 107 -14.19 25.97 4.77
N HIS A 108 -15.33 25.60 4.19
CA HIS A 108 -15.79 26.17 2.93
C HIS A 108 -17.30 26.40 3.01
N LYS A 109 -17.82 27.42 2.32
CA LYS A 109 -19.26 27.76 2.36
C LYS A 109 -20.17 26.58 2.03
N PHE A 110 -19.68 25.65 1.22
CA PHE A 110 -20.42 24.46 0.78
C PHE A 110 -19.94 23.16 1.45
N PHE A 111 -19.02 23.24 2.40
CA PHE A 111 -18.49 22.09 3.14
C PHE A 111 -18.87 22.18 4.62
N GLN A 112 -19.36 21.08 5.17
CA GLN A 112 -19.74 20.98 6.56
C GLN A 112 -19.30 19.63 7.09
N VAL A 113 -18.55 19.64 8.19
CA VAL A 113 -18.16 18.44 8.92
C VAL A 113 -19.20 18.16 10.00
N ILE A 114 -19.67 16.93 10.07
CA ILE A 114 -20.54 16.42 11.13
C ILE A 114 -19.75 15.32 11.83
N ILE A 115 -19.50 15.49 13.13
CA ILE A 115 -18.84 14.49 13.96
C ILE A 115 -19.94 13.76 14.74
N GLU A 116 -20.11 12.47 14.48
CA GLU A 116 -20.93 11.56 15.30
C GLU A 116 -20.06 10.82 16.33
#